data_AF-A0A7S1HG00-F1
#
_entry.id   AF-A0A7S1HG00-F1
#
_cell.length_a   1.000
_cell.length_b   1.000
_cell.length_c   1.000
_cell.angle_alpha   90.00
_cell.angle_beta   90.00
_cell.angle_gamma   90.00
#
_symmetry.space_group_name_H-M   'P 1'
#
loop_
_entity.id
_entity.type
_entity.pdbx_description
1 polymer ?
#
loop_
_entity_poly.entity_id
_entity_poly.type
_entity_poly.pdbx_seq_one_letter_code
_entity_poly.pdbx_strand_id
1 'polypeptide(L)'
;GDGKPVDAPGWMLRRRGVVFSPDGTPHAVWQATMLIASLFTVLAEPFALSEAFASRRPSPPLPAMGALSTLCDCLFAVNTILGPLQGFYYFLPGHGWRQQTELPETARAYALGGGLAVDLFTFFPVRLVAASNGHIFDRLDALSLLSFLKILRVVPLLSALSRLSQRRIRGYFAVETLRLTLILLVASHWIGCYWIIAIQATPPSFSVWTECDRRMLAVTRDYAHQYACALHWSVQTLFTVGLGDLTPQARGERSAVVVAMILGSVIFYACVAGLVGGG
;
A
#
# COMPACT_ATOMS: atom_id res chain seq x y z
N GLY A 1 25.09 7.86 -30.74
CA GLY A 1 25.00 6.92 -31.86
C GLY A 1 24.00 5.86 -31.47
N ASP A 2 22.73 6.13 -31.74
CA ASP A 2 21.59 5.33 -31.28
C ASP A 2 21.44 4.08 -32.14
N GLY A 3 22.05 2.99 -31.70
CA GLY A 3 21.76 1.65 -32.20
C GLY A 3 20.70 1.00 -31.33
N LYS A 4 19.41 1.26 -31.59
CA LYS A 4 18.35 0.37 -31.11
C LYS A 4 18.59 -1.01 -31.73
N PRO A 5 18.52 -2.11 -30.96
CA PRO A 5 18.60 -3.43 -31.54
C PRO A 5 17.36 -3.67 -32.41
N VAL A 6 17.64 -4.10 -33.64
CA VAL A 6 16.71 -4.53 -34.68
C VAL A 6 15.70 -5.54 -34.10
N ASP A 7 14.44 -5.36 -34.49
CA ASP A 7 13.31 -6.21 -34.15
C ASP A 7 13.64 -7.70 -34.38
N ALA A 8 13.86 -8.44 -33.29
CA ALA A 8 13.89 -9.89 -33.33
C ALA A 8 12.43 -10.39 -33.37
N PRO A 9 12.04 -11.24 -34.35
CA PRO A 9 10.67 -11.74 -34.43
C PRO A 9 10.30 -12.53 -33.17
N GLY A 10 9.11 -12.24 -32.64
CA GLY A 10 8.59 -12.68 -31.34
C GLY A 10 8.36 -14.19 -31.13
N TRP A 11 8.99 -15.05 -31.92
CA TRP A 11 8.87 -16.51 -31.82
C TRP A 11 10.20 -17.26 -31.86
N MET A 12 11.37 -16.59 -31.83
CA MET A 12 12.66 -17.29 -31.70
C MET A 12 12.74 -18.05 -30.36
N LEU A 13 12.28 -19.30 -30.42
CA LEU A 13 12.43 -20.38 -29.46
C LEU A 13 13.92 -20.64 -29.21
N ARG A 14 14.54 -19.86 -28.34
CA ARG A 14 15.76 -20.28 -27.66
C ARG A 14 15.37 -21.32 -26.61
N ARG A 15 15.83 -22.56 -26.82
CA ARG A 15 15.76 -23.65 -25.84
C ARG A 15 16.43 -23.19 -24.53
N ARG A 16 15.66 -22.66 -23.57
CA ARG A 16 15.83 -22.71 -22.10
C ARG A 16 14.95 -21.62 -21.45
N GLY A 17 13.75 -22.02 -21.01
CA GLY A 17 12.86 -21.21 -20.17
C GLY A 17 12.11 -20.08 -20.90
N VAL A 18 10.81 -19.96 -20.63
CA VAL A 18 10.02 -18.81 -21.10
C VAL A 18 10.25 -17.66 -20.13
N VAL A 19 11.11 -16.70 -20.48
CA VAL A 19 11.29 -15.44 -19.73
C VAL A 19 10.51 -14.36 -20.47
N PHE A 20 9.60 -13.67 -19.79
CA PHE A 20 8.84 -12.57 -20.36
C PHE A 20 9.76 -11.38 -20.60
N SER A 21 9.67 -10.80 -21.79
CA SER A 21 10.40 -9.57 -22.10
C SER A 21 9.82 -8.39 -21.30
N PRO A 22 10.66 -7.61 -20.60
CA PRO A 22 10.22 -6.47 -19.82
C PRO A 22 9.62 -5.35 -20.68
N ASP A 23 9.94 -5.31 -21.97
CA ASP A 23 9.40 -4.34 -22.95
C ASP A 23 8.12 -4.82 -23.64
N GLY A 24 7.72 -6.07 -23.41
CA GLY A 24 6.53 -6.64 -24.04
C GLY A 24 5.24 -5.96 -23.56
N THR A 25 4.28 -5.80 -24.46
CA THR A 25 2.92 -5.35 -24.11
C THR A 25 2.26 -6.22 -23.04
N PRO A 26 2.43 -7.56 -22.98
CA PRO A 26 1.82 -8.36 -21.91
C PRO A 26 2.41 -8.06 -20.53
N HIS A 27 3.72 -7.80 -20.46
CA HIS A 27 4.38 -7.42 -19.22
C HIS A 27 3.87 -6.05 -18.75
N ALA A 28 3.75 -5.07 -19.64
CA ALA A 28 3.20 -3.76 -19.31
C ALA A 28 1.75 -3.83 -18.78
N VAL A 29 0.89 -4.64 -19.42
CA VAL A 29 -0.50 -4.87 -18.96
C VAL A 29 -0.50 -5.52 -17.59
N TRP A 30 0.32 -6.56 -17.37
CA TRP A 30 0.42 -7.22 -16.07
C TRP A 30 0.86 -6.25 -14.96
N GLN A 31 1.89 -5.43 -15.20
CA GLN A 31 2.35 -4.43 -14.24
C GLN A 31 1.26 -3.39 -13.93
N ALA A 32 0.46 -2.98 -14.93
CA ALA A 32 -0.69 -2.10 -14.71
C ALA A 32 -1.79 -2.77 -13.86
N THR A 33 -2.07 -4.07 -14.10
CA THR A 33 -3.00 -4.85 -13.27
C THR A 33 -2.52 -4.93 -11.82
N MET A 34 -1.24 -5.24 -11.60
CA MET A 34 -0.65 -5.30 -10.26
C MET A 34 -0.67 -3.94 -9.54
N LEU A 35 -0.46 -2.85 -10.29
CA LEU A 35 -0.58 -1.49 -9.76
C LEU A 35 -2.00 -1.18 -9.28
N ILE A 36 -3.01 -1.52 -10.09
CA ILE A 36 -4.43 -1.31 -9.73
C ILE A 36 -4.80 -2.14 -8.50
N ALA A 37 -4.39 -3.43 -8.47
CA ALA A 37 -4.60 -4.29 -7.32
C ALA A 37 -3.94 -3.72 -6.05
N SER A 38 -2.70 -3.21 -6.18
CA SER A 38 -1.97 -2.57 -5.07
C SER A 38 -2.71 -1.35 -4.55
N LEU A 39 -3.15 -0.46 -5.44
CA LEU A 39 -3.91 0.73 -5.06
C LEU A 39 -5.22 0.37 -4.34
N PHE A 40 -5.96 -0.63 -4.85
CA PHE A 40 -7.17 -1.11 -4.18
C PHE A 40 -6.85 -1.62 -2.77
N THR A 41 -5.84 -2.47 -2.60
CA THR A 41 -5.51 -3.03 -1.27
C THR A 41 -5.05 -1.97 -0.28
N VAL A 42 -4.25 -1.00 -0.72
CA VAL A 42 -3.76 0.10 0.11
C VAL A 42 -4.91 0.99 0.63
N LEU A 43 -6.05 1.03 -0.05
CA LEU A 43 -7.22 1.79 0.39
C LEU A 43 -8.23 0.92 1.16
N ALA A 44 -8.53 -0.29 0.66
CA ALA A 44 -9.60 -1.12 1.19
C ALA A 44 -9.25 -1.77 2.52
N GLU A 45 -7.99 -2.16 2.73
CA GLU A 45 -7.58 -2.94 3.92
C GLU A 45 -7.56 -2.12 5.21
N PRO A 46 -6.90 -0.95 5.31
CA PRO A 46 -6.97 -0.12 6.51
C PRO A 46 -8.41 0.31 6.84
N PHE A 47 -9.22 0.59 5.82
CA PHE A 47 -10.65 0.91 5.99
C PHE A 47 -11.44 -0.25 6.58
N ALA A 48 -11.31 -1.45 6.02
CA ALA A 48 -12.00 -2.65 6.51
C ALA A 48 -11.56 -2.99 7.94
N LEU A 49 -10.29 -2.75 8.26
CA LEU A 49 -9.75 -2.96 9.61
C LEU A 49 -10.32 -1.95 10.61
N SER A 50 -10.35 -0.66 10.28
CA SER A 50 -10.92 0.36 11.17
C SER A 50 -12.42 0.18 11.37
N GLU A 51 -13.15 -0.26 10.34
CA GLU A 51 -14.56 -0.62 10.45
C GLU A 51 -14.77 -1.83 11.37
N ALA A 52 -13.95 -2.87 11.24
CA ALA A 52 -14.01 -4.05 12.10
C ALA A 52 -13.81 -3.71 13.59
N PHE A 53 -12.88 -2.78 13.89
CA PHE A 53 -12.67 -2.27 15.25
C PHE A 53 -13.83 -1.38 15.73
N ALA A 54 -14.41 -0.56 14.86
CA ALA A 54 -15.49 0.35 15.21
C ALA A 54 -16.82 -0.36 15.48
N SER A 55 -17.15 -1.38 14.70
CA SER A 55 -18.47 -2.01 14.74
C SER A 55 -18.70 -2.93 15.95
N ARG A 56 -17.66 -3.34 16.71
CA ARG A 56 -17.68 -4.29 17.87
C ARG A 56 -18.42 -5.62 17.65
N ARG A 57 -19.07 -5.78 16.50
CA ARG A 57 -19.64 -6.98 15.91
C ARG A 57 -19.04 -7.03 14.51
N PRO A 58 -18.52 -8.19 14.07
CA PRO A 58 -18.06 -8.32 12.70
C PRO A 58 -19.30 -8.26 11.79
N SER A 59 -19.67 -7.06 11.32
CA SER A 59 -20.42 -6.98 10.08
C SER A 59 -19.51 -7.59 9.02
N PRO A 60 -19.94 -8.64 8.30
CA PRO A 60 -19.13 -9.12 7.20
C PRO A 60 -18.87 -7.92 6.28
N PRO A 61 -17.63 -7.69 5.83
CA PRO A 61 -17.39 -6.67 4.82
C PRO A 61 -18.38 -6.92 3.68
N LEU A 62 -18.85 -5.86 3.02
CA LEU A 62 -19.72 -5.99 1.85
C LEU A 62 -19.19 -7.16 1.01
N PRO A 63 -20.01 -8.18 0.69
CA PRO A 63 -19.51 -9.43 0.12
C PRO A 63 -18.66 -9.19 -1.14
N ALA A 64 -18.96 -8.12 -1.88
CA ALA A 64 -18.15 -7.60 -2.98
C ALA A 64 -16.74 -7.15 -2.57
N MET A 65 -16.57 -6.35 -1.51
CA MET A 65 -15.26 -5.90 -1.02
C MET A 65 -14.41 -7.06 -0.52
N GLY A 66 -15.06 -8.02 0.19
CA GLY A 66 -14.41 -9.26 0.61
C GLY A 66 -13.90 -10.08 -0.56
N ALA A 67 -14.72 -10.26 -1.60
CA ALA A 67 -14.36 -10.99 -2.82
C ALA A 67 -13.24 -10.31 -3.61
N LEU A 68 -13.28 -8.98 -3.75
CA LEU A 68 -12.25 -8.20 -4.43
C LEU A 68 -10.89 -8.24 -3.70
N SER A 69 -10.91 -8.22 -2.37
CA SER A 69 -9.69 -8.40 -1.56
C SER A 69 -9.07 -9.78 -1.79
N THR A 70 -9.88 -10.83 -1.80
CA THR A 70 -9.40 -12.19 -2.13
C THR A 70 -8.87 -12.29 -3.55
N LEU A 71 -9.53 -11.65 -4.52
CA LEU A 71 -9.05 -11.59 -5.90
C LEU A 71 -7.66 -10.93 -5.98
N CYS A 72 -7.46 -9.81 -5.27
CA CYS A 72 -6.16 -9.15 -5.22
C CYS A 72 -5.10 -10.06 -4.58
N ASP A 73 -5.42 -10.73 -3.47
CA ASP A 73 -4.52 -11.70 -2.84
C ASP A 73 -4.10 -12.82 -3.82
N CYS A 74 -5.03 -13.32 -4.64
CA CYS A 74 -4.73 -14.28 -5.71
C CYS A 74 -3.81 -13.69 -6.79
N LEU A 75 -4.03 -12.44 -7.22
CA LEU A 75 -3.17 -11.78 -8.20
C LEU A 75 -1.74 -11.61 -7.68
N PHE A 76 -1.56 -11.24 -6.40
CA PHE A 76 -0.23 -11.17 -5.76
C PHE A 76 0.43 -12.54 -5.64
N ALA A 77 -0.34 -13.60 -5.37
CA ALA A 77 0.14 -14.98 -5.39
C ALA A 77 0.72 -15.33 -6.76
N VAL A 78 -0.05 -15.05 -7.82
CA VAL A 78 0.37 -15.28 -9.20
C VAL A 78 1.60 -14.44 -9.53
N ASN A 79 1.66 -13.17 -9.11
CA ASN A 79 2.83 -12.33 -9.33
C ASN A 79 4.10 -12.92 -8.68
N THR A 80 3.98 -13.44 -7.46
CA THR A 80 5.10 -14.09 -6.76
C THR A 80 5.57 -15.34 -7.52
N ILE A 81 4.64 -16.15 -8.03
CA ILE A 81 4.95 -17.35 -8.83
C ILE A 81 5.59 -16.98 -10.17
N LEU A 82 5.11 -15.92 -10.80
CA LEU A 82 5.62 -15.44 -12.10
C LEU A 82 6.89 -14.59 -11.97
N GLY A 83 7.26 -14.12 -10.77
CA GLY A 83 8.42 -13.26 -10.51
C GLY A 83 9.72 -13.75 -11.15
N PRO A 84 10.11 -15.04 -10.97
CA PRO A 84 11.29 -15.61 -11.62
C PRO A 84 11.25 -15.63 -13.16
N LEU A 85 10.07 -15.48 -13.77
CA LEU A 85 9.87 -15.42 -15.23
C LEU A 85 9.93 -13.98 -15.76
N GLN A 86 9.94 -12.96 -14.90
CA GLN A 86 10.02 -11.56 -15.30
C GLN A 86 11.48 -11.17 -15.56
N GLY A 87 11.82 -10.90 -16.82
CA GLY A 87 13.17 -10.47 -17.19
C GLY A 87 13.52 -9.09 -16.63
N PHE A 88 14.82 -8.84 -16.40
CA PHE A 88 15.34 -7.55 -15.97
C PHE A 88 16.50 -7.10 -16.85
N TYR A 89 16.82 -5.81 -16.77
CA TYR A 89 17.95 -5.20 -17.45
C TYR A 89 19.18 -5.17 -16.54
N TYR A 90 20.33 -5.53 -17.09
CA TYR A 90 21.62 -5.38 -16.43
C TYR A 90 22.61 -4.66 -17.35
N PHE A 91 23.50 -3.89 -16.74
CA PHE A 91 24.50 -3.13 -17.46
C PHE A 91 25.81 -3.91 -17.52
N LEU A 92 26.32 -4.14 -18.73
CA LEU A 92 27.68 -4.65 -18.93
C LEU A 92 28.62 -3.51 -19.33
N PRO A 93 29.67 -3.24 -18.55
CA PRO A 93 30.73 -2.32 -18.96
C PRO A 93 31.26 -2.71 -20.35
N GLY A 94 31.19 -1.79 -21.32
CA GLY A 94 31.66 -2.00 -22.69
C GLY A 94 30.65 -2.62 -23.67
N HIS A 95 29.52 -3.15 -23.21
CA HIS A 95 28.49 -3.77 -24.08
C HIS A 95 27.10 -3.16 -23.93
N GLY A 96 26.94 -2.17 -23.05
CA GLY A 96 25.70 -1.44 -22.84
C GLY A 96 24.67 -2.24 -22.03
N TRP A 97 23.41 -1.82 -22.12
CA TRP A 97 22.29 -2.50 -21.47
C TRP A 97 21.91 -3.76 -22.23
N ARG A 98 21.82 -4.89 -21.53
CA ARG A 98 21.29 -6.14 -22.08
C ARG A 98 20.17 -6.68 -21.21
N GLN A 99 19.25 -7.38 -21.87
CA GLN A 99 18.15 -8.06 -21.23
C GLN A 99 18.58 -9.46 -20.81
N GLN A 100 18.29 -9.82 -19.56
CA GLN A 100 18.50 -11.18 -19.08
C GLN A 100 17.44 -12.12 -19.67
N THR A 101 17.88 -13.20 -20.30
CA THR A 101 17.01 -14.18 -20.96
C THR A 101 17.06 -15.57 -20.33
N GLU A 102 18.06 -15.85 -19.49
CA GLU A 102 18.20 -17.16 -18.85
C GLU A 102 17.44 -17.26 -17.53
N LEU A 103 16.54 -18.25 -17.44
CA LEU A 103 15.69 -18.49 -16.26
C LEU A 103 16.46 -18.69 -14.94
N PRO A 104 17.54 -19.51 -14.87
CA PRO A 104 18.24 -19.75 -13.60
C PRO A 104 18.87 -18.47 -13.03
N GLU A 105 19.38 -17.62 -13.90
CA GLU A 105 19.99 -16.34 -13.52
C GLU A 105 18.94 -15.34 -13.07
N THR A 106 17.78 -15.28 -13.75
CA THR A 106 16.63 -14.46 -13.32
C THR A 106 16.07 -14.89 -11.99
N ALA A 107 15.84 -16.19 -11.78
CA ALA A 107 15.35 -16.72 -10.51
C ALA A 107 16.32 -16.42 -9.36
N ARG A 108 17.63 -16.58 -9.59
CA ARG A 108 18.66 -16.27 -8.59
C ARG A 108 18.70 -14.78 -8.27
N ALA A 109 18.67 -13.92 -9.28
CA ALA A 109 18.65 -12.47 -9.09
C ALA A 109 17.40 -12.02 -8.32
N TYR A 110 16.23 -12.57 -8.64
CA TYR A 110 14.97 -12.29 -7.95
C TYR A 110 14.97 -12.75 -6.48
N ALA A 111 15.49 -13.96 -6.21
CA ALA A 111 15.56 -14.50 -4.86
C ALA A 111 16.59 -13.78 -3.98
N LEU A 112 17.79 -13.51 -4.49
CA LEU A 112 18.87 -12.85 -3.75
C LEU A 112 18.71 -11.33 -3.68
N GLY A 113 18.03 -10.73 -4.67
CA GLY A 113 17.77 -9.29 -4.73
C GLY A 113 16.63 -8.80 -3.82
N GLY A 114 16.05 -9.69 -3.00
CA GLY A 114 14.98 -9.35 -2.05
C GLY A 114 13.58 -9.26 -2.67
N GLY A 115 13.44 -9.38 -4.00
CA GLY A 115 12.14 -9.37 -4.68
C GLY A 115 11.21 -10.49 -4.18
N LEU A 116 11.75 -11.71 -4.05
CA LEU A 116 11.01 -12.83 -3.47
C LEU A 116 10.58 -12.56 -2.03
N ALA A 117 11.44 -11.95 -1.20
CA ALA A 117 11.11 -11.66 0.18
C ALA A 117 9.96 -10.65 0.25
N VAL A 118 10.05 -9.54 -0.50
CA VAL A 118 9.01 -8.51 -0.59
C VAL A 118 7.68 -9.11 -1.08
N ASP A 119 7.72 -9.92 -2.14
CA ASP A 119 6.51 -10.55 -2.70
C ASP A 119 5.90 -11.58 -1.74
N LEU A 120 6.72 -12.36 -1.03
CA LEU A 120 6.24 -13.32 -0.03
C LEU A 120 5.59 -12.62 1.18
N PHE A 121 6.18 -11.53 1.66
CA PHE A 121 5.61 -10.73 2.75
C PHE A 121 4.32 -10.02 2.34
N THR A 122 4.19 -9.62 1.07
CA THR A 122 2.97 -8.99 0.55
C THR A 122 1.86 -9.99 0.23
N PHE A 123 2.19 -11.23 -0.12
CA PHE A 123 1.22 -12.30 -0.39
C PHE A 123 0.64 -12.96 0.87
N PHE A 124 1.33 -12.93 2.02
CA PHE A 124 1.02 -13.78 3.19
C PHE A 124 -0.51 -13.88 3.48
N PRO A 125 -1.15 -15.03 3.18
CA PRO A 125 -2.60 -15.13 3.13
C PRO A 125 -3.18 -15.38 4.54
N VAL A 126 -3.10 -14.35 5.40
CA VAL A 126 -3.53 -14.40 6.81
C VAL A 126 -4.95 -14.96 6.93
N ARG A 127 -5.86 -14.56 6.04
CA ARG A 127 -7.27 -14.99 6.05
C ARG A 127 -7.44 -16.48 5.71
N LEU A 128 -6.65 -17.02 4.78
CA LEU A 128 -6.73 -18.43 4.40
C LEU A 128 -6.13 -19.32 5.50
N VAL A 129 -5.00 -18.90 6.07
CA VAL A 129 -4.35 -19.60 7.20
C VAL A 129 -5.22 -19.56 8.45
N ALA A 130 -5.95 -18.47 8.68
CA ALA A 130 -6.91 -18.35 9.77
C ALA A 130 -8.13 -19.26 9.54
N ALA A 131 -8.66 -19.30 8.31
CA ALA A 131 -9.82 -20.14 7.97
C ALA A 131 -9.50 -21.64 8.02
N SER A 132 -8.26 -22.06 7.72
CA SER A 132 -7.85 -23.47 7.78
C SER A 132 -7.60 -23.96 9.21
N ASN A 133 -7.31 -23.04 10.15
CA ASN A 133 -6.99 -23.37 11.53
C ASN A 133 -8.11 -22.93 12.46
N GLY A 134 -9.14 -23.77 12.61
CA GLY A 134 -10.35 -23.51 13.38
C GLY A 134 -10.19 -23.25 14.89
N HIS A 135 -8.96 -23.22 15.42
CA HIS A 135 -8.63 -22.96 16.82
C HIS A 135 -7.93 -21.60 17.06
N ILE A 136 -7.73 -20.77 16.03
CA ILE A 136 -7.06 -19.45 16.16
C ILE A 136 -8.08 -18.30 16.33
N PHE A 137 -9.36 -18.59 16.56
CA PHE A 137 -10.39 -17.56 16.74
C PHE A 137 -10.22 -16.71 18.02
N ASP A 138 -9.47 -17.20 19.02
CA ASP A 138 -9.13 -16.40 20.22
C ASP A 138 -7.98 -15.39 19.98
N ARG A 139 -7.33 -15.40 18.79
CA ARG A 139 -6.24 -14.49 18.41
C ARG A 139 -6.57 -13.63 17.19
N LEU A 140 -7.85 -13.30 16.99
CA LEU A 140 -8.29 -12.43 15.89
C LEU A 140 -7.61 -11.05 15.93
N ASP A 141 -7.24 -10.54 17.11
CA ASP A 141 -6.50 -9.29 17.26
C ASP A 141 -5.08 -9.38 16.65
N ALA A 142 -4.37 -10.48 16.89
CA ALA A 142 -3.02 -10.68 16.36
C ALA A 142 -3.02 -10.90 14.83
N LEU A 143 -4.03 -11.61 14.30
CA LEU A 143 -4.18 -11.82 12.85
C LEU A 143 -4.61 -10.54 12.13
N SER A 144 -5.45 -9.73 12.77
CA SER A 144 -5.84 -8.40 12.27
C SER A 144 -4.65 -7.45 12.25
N LEU A 145 -3.76 -7.52 13.24
CA LEU A 145 -2.49 -6.78 13.25
C LEU A 145 -1.51 -7.25 12.17
N LEU A 146 -1.45 -8.55 11.85
CA LEU A 146 -0.67 -9.05 10.71
C LEU A 146 -1.20 -8.51 9.37
N SER A 147 -2.45 -8.06 9.30
CA SER A 147 -2.96 -7.37 8.11
C SER A 147 -2.31 -6.00 7.91
N PHE A 148 -1.73 -5.37 8.93
CA PHE A 148 -0.91 -4.16 8.76
C PHE A 148 0.40 -4.44 8.00
N LEU A 149 0.93 -5.68 8.01
CA LEU A 149 2.11 -6.03 7.19
C LEU A 149 1.83 -5.85 5.70
N LYS A 150 0.55 -5.89 5.31
CA LYS A 150 0.14 -5.61 3.94
C LYS A 150 0.37 -4.15 3.53
N ILE A 151 0.74 -3.24 4.45
CA ILE A 151 1.26 -1.90 4.10
C ILE A 151 2.42 -1.95 3.12
N LEU A 152 3.21 -3.04 3.14
CA LEU A 152 4.32 -3.25 2.22
C LEU A 152 3.87 -3.33 0.75
N ARG A 153 2.57 -3.55 0.49
CA ARG A 153 1.96 -3.45 -0.85
C ARG A 153 2.00 -2.03 -1.43
N VAL A 154 2.34 -1.03 -0.62
CA VAL A 154 2.64 0.33 -1.10
C VAL A 154 3.95 0.39 -1.89
N VAL A 155 4.90 -0.54 -1.67
CA VAL A 155 6.23 -0.50 -2.31
C VAL A 155 6.16 -0.62 -3.83
N PRO A 156 5.39 -1.57 -4.42
CA PRO A 156 5.14 -1.59 -5.86
C PRO A 156 4.49 -0.29 -6.37
N LEU A 157 3.54 0.27 -5.64
CA LEU A 157 2.88 1.53 -5.98
C LEU A 157 3.88 2.70 -6.02
N LEU A 158 4.72 2.84 -4.98
CA LEU A 158 5.77 3.87 -4.93
C LEU A 158 6.79 3.70 -6.05
N SER A 159 7.16 2.46 -6.37
CA SER A 159 8.11 2.12 -7.44
C SER A 159 7.52 2.39 -8.83
N ALA A 160 6.22 2.17 -9.03
CA ALA A 160 5.53 2.51 -10.26
C ALA A 160 5.40 4.03 -10.43
N LEU A 161 5.02 4.73 -9.36
CA LEU A 161 4.90 6.19 -9.35
C LEU A 161 6.25 6.89 -9.60
N SER A 162 7.35 6.37 -9.07
CA SER A 162 8.70 6.92 -9.33
C SER A 162 9.15 6.73 -10.79
N ARG A 163 8.76 5.61 -11.44
CA ARG A 163 9.04 5.39 -12.86
C ARG A 163 8.24 6.35 -13.75
N LEU A 164 7.03 6.73 -13.34
CA LEU A 164 6.20 7.70 -14.06
C LEU A 164 6.81 9.11 -14.00
N SER A 165 7.35 9.53 -12.85
CA SER A 165 8.00 10.85 -12.73
C SER A 165 9.34 10.94 -13.46
N GLN A 166 10.07 9.82 -13.61
CA GLN A 166 11.35 9.80 -14.34
C GLN A 166 11.21 9.92 -15.87
N ARG A 167 10.01 9.70 -16.43
CA ARG A 167 9.79 9.96 -17.86
C ARG A 167 9.77 11.48 -18.06
N ARG A 168 10.79 12.01 -18.77
CA ARG A 168 10.91 13.43 -19.13
C ARG A 168 9.78 13.81 -20.11
N ILE A 169 8.58 14.04 -19.56
CA ILE A 169 7.39 14.48 -20.28
C ILE A 169 7.23 15.99 -20.05
N ARG A 170 6.70 16.72 -21.05
CA ARG A 170 6.21 18.09 -20.85
C ARG A 170 5.20 18.08 -19.69
N GLY A 171 5.44 18.87 -18.63
CA GLY A 171 4.59 18.88 -17.43
C GLY A 171 5.11 18.04 -16.26
N TYR A 172 6.43 17.80 -16.16
CA TYR A 172 7.06 17.16 -15.00
C TYR A 172 6.55 17.69 -13.65
N PHE A 173 6.45 19.02 -13.49
CA PHE A 173 5.88 19.63 -12.28
C PHE A 173 4.45 19.19 -11.98
N ALA A 174 3.58 19.08 -13.00
CA ALA A 174 2.20 18.64 -12.81
C ALA A 174 2.12 17.16 -12.41
N VAL A 175 2.95 16.31 -13.03
CA VAL A 175 3.03 14.88 -12.71
C VAL A 175 3.56 14.65 -11.30
N GLU A 176 4.62 15.36 -10.91
CA GLU A 176 5.19 15.25 -9.56
C GLU A 176 4.22 15.81 -8.50
N THR A 177 3.55 16.94 -8.78
CA THR A 177 2.51 17.49 -7.88
C THR A 177 1.37 16.50 -7.69
N LEU A 178 0.87 15.88 -8.76
CA LEU A 178 -0.16 14.85 -8.69
C LEU A 178 0.30 13.64 -7.86
N ARG A 179 1.53 13.16 -8.10
CA ARG A 179 2.13 12.05 -7.35
C ARG A 179 2.20 12.34 -5.85
N LEU A 180 2.69 13.53 -5.47
CA LEU A 180 2.80 13.94 -4.07
C LEU A 180 1.41 14.11 -3.43
N THR A 181 0.45 14.66 -4.17
CA THR A 181 -0.94 14.78 -3.72
C THR A 181 -1.56 13.41 -3.42
N LEU A 182 -1.36 12.43 -4.30
CA LEU A 182 -1.82 11.05 -4.09
C LEU A 182 -1.16 10.41 -2.85
N ILE A 183 0.14 10.64 -2.63
CA ILE A 183 0.85 10.17 -1.44
C ILE A 183 0.22 10.77 -0.17
N LEU A 184 -0.04 12.08 -0.14
CA LEU A 184 -0.65 12.76 1.00
C LEU A 184 -2.08 12.29 1.27
N LEU A 185 -2.88 12.03 0.22
CA LEU A 185 -4.23 11.48 0.35
C LEU A 185 -4.23 10.05 0.93
N VAL A 186 -3.32 9.20 0.48
CA VAL A 186 -3.16 7.86 1.04
C VAL A 186 -2.67 7.94 2.49
N ALA A 187 -1.70 8.81 2.78
CA ALA A 187 -1.19 9.00 4.13
C ALA A 187 -2.28 9.49 5.11
N SER A 188 -3.10 10.48 4.71
CA SER A 188 -4.20 10.97 5.55
C SER A 188 -5.26 9.90 5.79
N HIS A 189 -5.58 9.09 4.77
CA HIS A 189 -6.45 7.93 4.93
C HIS A 189 -5.91 6.95 5.97
N TRP A 190 -4.64 6.54 5.84
CA TRP A 190 -4.02 5.58 6.77
C TRP A 190 -3.95 6.11 8.20
N ILE A 191 -3.54 7.37 8.38
CA ILE A 191 -3.48 8.02 9.69
C ILE A 191 -4.89 8.14 10.29
N GLY A 192 -5.91 8.42 9.47
CA GLY A 192 -7.30 8.47 9.90
C GLY A 192 -7.83 7.11 10.37
N CYS A 193 -7.61 6.05 9.59
CA CYS A 193 -7.98 4.68 9.98
C CYS A 193 -7.25 4.23 11.25
N TYR A 194 -5.94 4.55 11.36
CA TYR A 194 -5.16 4.32 12.56
C TYR A 194 -5.74 5.03 13.79
N TRP A 195 -6.18 6.29 13.62
CA TRP A 195 -6.81 7.04 14.70
C TRP A 195 -8.09 6.37 15.20
N ILE A 196 -8.98 5.94 14.30
CA ILE A 196 -10.19 5.19 14.67
C ILE A 196 -9.83 3.95 15.50
N ILE A 197 -8.85 3.16 15.03
CA ILE A 197 -8.41 1.94 15.72
C ILE A 197 -7.87 2.28 17.12
N ALA A 198 -7.06 3.33 17.25
CA ALA A 198 -6.48 3.75 18.53
C ALA A 198 -7.55 4.14 19.56
N ILE A 199 -8.65 4.76 19.15
CA ILE A 199 -9.75 5.06 20.06
C ILE A 199 -10.57 3.84 20.39
N GLN A 200 -10.86 2.99 19.42
CA GLN A 200 -11.65 1.79 19.70
C GLN A 200 -10.89 0.80 20.61
N ALA A 201 -9.56 0.85 20.60
CA ALA A 201 -8.71 0.13 21.55
C ALA A 201 -8.69 0.73 22.97
N THR A 202 -9.25 1.92 23.16
CA THR A 202 -9.30 2.63 24.46
C THR A 202 -10.64 2.36 25.17
N PRO A 203 -10.67 2.27 26.52
CA PRO A 203 -11.92 2.14 27.26
C PRO A 203 -12.90 3.29 26.93
N PRO A 204 -14.16 2.99 26.60
CA PRO A 204 -15.09 3.99 26.09
C PRO A 204 -15.33 5.16 27.05
N SER A 205 -15.25 4.94 28.37
CA SER A 205 -15.44 5.98 29.40
C SER A 205 -14.49 7.17 29.28
N PHE A 206 -13.33 6.98 28.64
CA PHE A 206 -12.28 7.98 28.46
C PHE A 206 -11.92 8.19 26.99
N SER A 207 -12.83 7.86 26.07
CA SER A 207 -12.55 8.00 24.62
C SER A 207 -12.89 9.38 24.09
N VAL A 208 -12.15 9.86 23.08
CA VAL A 208 -12.47 11.13 22.40
C VAL A 208 -13.89 11.11 21.81
N TRP A 209 -14.34 9.98 21.27
CA TRP A 209 -15.66 9.85 20.64
C TRP A 209 -16.77 10.04 21.68
N THR A 210 -16.59 9.50 22.88
CA THR A 210 -17.55 9.65 23.97
C THR A 210 -17.60 11.09 24.47
N GLU A 211 -16.47 11.79 24.48
CA GLU A 211 -16.44 13.22 24.79
C GLU A 211 -17.12 14.06 23.69
N CYS A 212 -16.92 13.74 22.41
CA CYS A 212 -17.64 14.37 21.30
C CYS A 212 -19.16 14.16 21.39
N ASP A 213 -19.61 12.96 21.78
CA ASP A 213 -21.02 12.67 21.98
C ASP A 213 -21.63 13.42 23.16
N ARG A 214 -20.87 13.62 24.26
CA ARG A 214 -21.30 14.51 25.35
C ARG A 214 -21.51 15.95 24.88
N ARG A 215 -20.79 16.38 23.84
CA ARG A 215 -20.97 17.67 23.16
C ARG A 215 -22.04 17.65 22.07
N MET A 216 -22.88 16.61 22.03
CA MET A 216 -23.98 16.42 21.07
C MET A 216 -23.55 16.28 19.61
N LEU A 217 -22.33 15.82 19.33
CA LEU A 217 -21.85 15.60 17.96
C LEU A 217 -22.27 14.24 17.36
N ALA A 218 -22.80 13.32 18.17
CA ALA A 218 -23.36 12.02 17.74
C ALA A 218 -22.43 11.16 16.86
N VAL A 219 -21.12 11.25 17.10
CA VAL A 219 -20.04 10.60 16.36
C VAL A 219 -20.13 9.07 16.47
N THR A 220 -20.57 8.51 17.59
CA THR A 220 -20.62 7.04 17.73
C THR A 220 -21.73 6.35 16.92
N ARG A 221 -22.71 7.11 16.39
CA ARG A 221 -23.90 6.53 15.74
C ARG A 221 -23.66 5.97 14.35
N ASP A 222 -22.73 6.53 13.61
CA ASP A 222 -22.48 6.19 12.21
C ASP A 222 -20.98 6.14 11.92
N TYR A 223 -20.52 5.02 11.37
CA TYR A 223 -19.12 4.85 10.99
C TYR A 223 -18.69 5.84 9.90
N ALA A 224 -19.59 6.20 8.97
CA ALA A 224 -19.25 7.20 7.95
C ALA A 224 -18.94 8.56 8.60
N HIS A 225 -19.66 8.93 9.65
CA HIS A 225 -19.38 10.14 10.43
C HIS A 225 -18.07 10.02 11.21
N GLN A 226 -17.80 8.88 11.87
CA GLN A 226 -16.51 8.62 12.54
C GLN A 226 -15.34 8.75 11.57
N TYR A 227 -15.47 8.17 10.38
CA TYR A 227 -14.46 8.19 9.34
C TYR A 227 -14.22 9.60 8.81
N ALA A 228 -15.27 10.38 8.58
CA ALA A 228 -15.15 11.78 8.17
C ALA A 228 -14.42 12.64 9.22
N CYS A 229 -14.76 12.48 10.51
CA CYS A 229 -14.09 13.16 11.62
C CYS A 229 -12.60 12.75 11.73
N ALA A 230 -12.31 11.46 11.59
CA ALA A 230 -10.94 10.95 11.65
C ALA A 230 -10.09 11.42 10.46
N LEU A 231 -10.68 11.51 9.26
CA LEU A 231 -10.02 12.04 8.07
C LEU A 231 -9.77 13.54 8.20
N HIS A 232 -10.73 14.29 8.74
CA HIS A 232 -10.54 15.70 9.06
C HIS A 232 -9.36 15.91 10.02
N TRP A 233 -9.32 15.13 11.10
CA TRP A 233 -8.22 15.14 12.06
C TRP A 233 -6.86 14.76 11.44
N SER A 234 -6.83 13.72 10.61
CA SER A 234 -5.59 13.24 10.01
C SER A 234 -5.02 14.22 9.00
N VAL A 235 -5.87 14.91 8.22
CA VAL A 235 -5.47 15.99 7.32
C VAL A 235 -4.87 17.14 8.13
N GLN A 236 -5.54 17.61 9.19
CA GLN A 236 -4.97 18.68 10.02
C GLN A 236 -3.63 18.30 10.66
N THR A 237 -3.48 17.04 11.07
CA THR A 237 -2.25 16.53 11.66
C THR A 237 -1.13 16.46 10.62
N LEU A 238 -1.42 15.94 9.42
CA LEU A 238 -0.47 15.82 8.32
C LEU A 238 0.03 17.17 7.82
N PHE A 239 -0.85 18.16 7.74
CA PHE A 239 -0.51 19.54 7.35
C PHE A 239 -0.10 20.42 8.53
N THR A 240 0.05 19.86 9.74
CA THR A 240 0.48 20.57 10.95
C THR A 240 -0.39 21.79 11.34
N VAL A 241 -1.67 21.78 10.96
CA VAL A 241 -2.65 22.83 11.30
C VAL A 241 -3.07 22.71 12.76
N GLY A 242 -3.46 21.50 13.18
CA GLY A 242 -3.81 21.16 14.57
C GLY A 242 -4.86 22.07 15.22
N LEU A 243 -6.12 22.05 14.75
CA LEU A 243 -7.19 22.92 15.28
C LEU A 243 -7.60 22.59 16.73
N GLY A 244 -7.31 21.38 17.21
CA GLY A 244 -7.57 20.97 18.60
C GLY A 244 -9.04 20.67 18.90
N ASP A 245 -9.86 20.44 17.88
CA ASP A 245 -11.26 20.02 18.00
C ASP A 245 -11.40 18.58 18.51
N LEU A 246 -10.47 17.70 18.11
CA LEU A 246 -10.41 16.30 18.51
C LEU A 246 -9.15 16.05 19.34
N THR A 247 -9.29 16.11 20.67
CA THR A 247 -8.17 15.99 21.62
C THR A 247 -8.17 14.67 22.37
N PRO A 248 -7.01 13.98 22.46
CA PRO A 248 -6.89 12.69 23.14
C PRO A 248 -7.15 12.82 24.64
N GLN A 249 -8.08 12.01 25.15
CA GLN A 249 -8.48 11.99 26.56
C GLN A 249 -7.69 10.93 27.32
N ALA A 250 -7.50 9.74 26.73
CA ALA A 250 -6.78 8.65 27.37
C ALA A 250 -5.27 8.63 27.07
N ARG A 251 -4.50 7.94 27.93
CA ARG A 251 -3.05 7.77 27.75
C ARG A 251 -2.70 7.07 26.43
N GLY A 252 -3.48 6.04 26.05
CA GLY A 252 -3.30 5.31 24.80
C GLY A 252 -3.52 6.18 23.56
N GLU A 253 -4.60 6.97 23.57
CA GLU A 253 -4.88 7.95 22.51
C GLU A 253 -3.75 8.98 22.40
N ARG A 254 -3.25 9.51 23.52
CA ARG A 254 -2.13 10.47 23.52
C ARG A 254 -0.88 9.89 22.87
N SER A 255 -0.51 8.65 23.19
CA SER A 255 0.62 7.99 22.53
C SER A 255 0.40 7.82 21.03
N ALA A 256 -0.83 7.48 20.61
CA ALA A 256 -1.16 7.33 19.20
C ALA A 256 -1.09 8.67 18.44
N VAL A 257 -1.56 9.77 19.04
CA VAL A 257 -1.42 11.12 18.47
C VAL A 257 0.04 11.49 18.27
N VAL A 258 0.91 11.24 19.26
CA VAL A 258 2.35 11.54 19.13
C VAL A 258 2.97 10.77 17.96
N VAL A 259 2.65 9.48 17.82
CA VAL A 259 3.13 8.66 16.70
C VAL A 259 2.62 9.21 15.36
N ALA A 260 1.33 9.53 15.27
CA ALA A 260 0.72 10.10 14.06
C ALA A 260 1.33 11.46 13.67
N MET A 261 1.62 12.32 14.65
CA MET A 261 2.27 13.62 14.42
C MET A 261 3.70 13.47 13.89
N ILE A 262 4.49 12.56 14.46
CA ILE A 262 5.86 12.29 13.99
C ILE A 262 5.82 11.76 12.56
N LEU A 263 5.00 10.73 12.29
CA LEU A 263 4.88 10.13 10.96
C LEU A 263 4.37 11.15 9.93
N GLY A 264 3.33 11.90 10.28
CA GLY A 264 2.75 12.93 9.41
C GLY A 264 3.77 14.01 9.05
N SER A 265 4.54 14.49 10.03
CA SER A 265 5.58 15.51 9.82
C SER A 265 6.68 15.00 8.89
N VAL A 266 7.13 13.75 9.06
CA VAL A 266 8.15 13.14 8.20
C VAL A 266 7.64 13.00 6.76
N ILE A 267 6.41 12.53 6.57
CA ILE A 267 5.80 12.37 5.24
C ILE A 267 5.65 13.73 4.56
N PHE A 268 5.07 14.71 5.26
CA PHE A 268 4.88 16.05 4.72
C PHE A 268 6.20 16.69 4.32
N TYR A 269 7.21 16.64 5.21
CA TYR A 269 8.54 17.18 4.90
C TYR A 269 9.21 16.45 3.73
N ALA A 270 9.09 15.13 3.64
CA ALA A 270 9.62 14.36 2.50
C ALA A 270 8.95 14.76 1.19
N CYS A 271 7.63 15.00 1.19
CA CYS A 271 6.91 15.48 0.02
C CYS A 271 7.37 16.89 -0.40
N VAL A 272 7.51 17.81 0.55
CA VAL A 272 8.01 19.18 0.29
C VAL A 272 9.45 19.15 -0.24
N ALA A 273 10.33 18.36 0.38
CA ALA A 273 11.70 18.19 -0.07
C ALA A 273 11.78 17.59 -1.48
N GLY A 274 10.91 16.62 -1.81
CA GLY A 274 10.81 16.05 -3.14
C GLY A 274 10.38 17.07 -4.21
N LEU A 275 9.46 17.98 -3.87
CA LEU A 275 9.03 19.05 -4.77
C LEU A 275 10.15 20.08 -5.02
N VAL A 276 10.88 20.46 -3.97
CA VAL A 276 11.98 21.44 -4.07
C VAL A 276 13.21 20.87 -4.75
N GLY A 277 13.58 19.62 -4.45
CA GLY A 277 14.75 18.96 -5.03
C GLY A 277 14.57 18.48 -6.47
N GLY A 278 13.33 18.45 -6.98
CA GLY A 278 13.00 18.10 -8.36
C GLY A 278 12.92 19.30 -9.33
N GLY A 279 12.93 20.53 -8.81
CA GLY A 279 12.94 21.77 -9.61
C GLY A 279 14.36 22.23 -9.95
#